data_AF-A0A964YHW2-F1
#
_entry.id   AF-A0A964YHW2-F1
#
_cell.length_a   1.000
_cell.length_b   1.000
_cell.length_c   1.000
_cell.angle_alpha   90.00
_cell.angle_beta   90.00
_cell.angle_gamma   90.00
#
_symmetry.space_group_name_H-M   'P 1'
#
loop_
_entity.id
_entity.type
_entity.pdbx_description
1 polymer ?
#
loop_
_entity_poly.entity_id
_entity_poly.type
_entity_poly.pdbx_seq_one_letter_code
_entity_poly.pdbx_strand_id
1 'polypeptide(L)'
;KGRGTRDEEQGTRNKGEYIDNNYNNYNHYNNYNDSTITFTYKILDLPREILYERINKRVDKMIEDGLEDEVRSLISYKDLPALQTVGYKEFFDYFDGKCTREEAIEKIKQHTRNYAKRQITWFKRVGASS
;
A
#
# COMPACT_ATOMS: atom_id res chain seq x y z
N LYS A 1 -19.80 3.78 68.50
CA LYS A 1 -19.31 2.39 68.36
C LYS A 1 -19.57 1.94 66.92
N GLY A 2 -18.52 1.75 66.13
CA GLY A 2 -18.51 1.07 64.81
C GLY A 2 -18.95 1.93 63.61
N ARG A 3 -18.39 1.84 62.40
CA ARG A 3 -17.25 1.11 61.77
C ARG A 3 -16.92 1.96 60.52
N GLY A 4 -15.70 2.46 60.30
CA GLY A 4 -14.68 1.76 59.50
C GLY A 4 -14.98 1.80 57.99
N THR A 5 -14.76 2.95 57.33
CA THR A 5 -14.77 3.09 55.87
C THR A 5 -13.53 2.43 55.27
N ARG A 6 -13.73 1.62 54.24
CA ARG A 6 -12.70 0.81 53.56
C ARG A 6 -12.22 1.58 52.33
N ASP A 7 -10.91 1.74 52.24
CA ASP A 7 -10.19 2.44 51.17
C ASP A 7 -10.39 1.76 49.81
N GLU A 8 -10.76 2.55 48.79
CA GLU A 8 -10.62 2.21 47.38
C GLU A 8 -9.48 3.05 46.80
N GLU A 9 -8.30 2.45 46.71
CA GLU A 9 -7.13 3.01 46.03
C GLU A 9 -7.35 3.04 44.52
N GLN A 10 -7.09 4.21 43.93
CA GLN A 10 -7.04 4.42 42.50
C GLN A 10 -5.76 3.82 41.90
N GLY A 11 -5.92 2.87 40.98
CA GLY A 11 -4.86 2.34 40.13
C GLY A 11 -4.65 3.18 38.88
N THR A 12 -3.38 3.52 38.64
CA THR A 12 -2.86 4.48 37.65
C THR A 12 -2.83 3.96 36.22
N ARG A 13 -2.81 4.91 35.26
CA ARG A 13 -2.51 4.70 33.84
C ARG A 13 -1.17 3.98 33.64
N ASN A 14 -1.13 3.04 32.70
CA ASN A 14 0.03 2.91 31.81
C ASN A 14 -0.41 2.51 30.39
N LYS A 15 0.17 3.21 29.41
CA LYS A 15 0.08 2.97 27.96
C LYS A 15 0.89 1.72 27.62
N GLY A 16 0.31 0.80 26.87
CA GLY A 16 1.08 -0.24 26.18
C GLY A 16 0.16 -1.22 25.44
N GLU A 17 0.56 -1.55 24.22
CA GLU A 17 0.12 -2.69 23.41
C GLU A 17 -1.18 -2.54 22.60
N TYR A 18 -1.02 -2.08 21.35
CA TYR A 18 -1.88 -2.54 20.26
C TYR A 18 -1.11 -3.59 19.48
N ILE A 19 -1.40 -4.87 19.73
CA ILE A 19 -0.97 -5.99 18.90
C ILE A 19 -2.25 -6.74 18.54
N ASP A 20 -2.83 -6.44 17.38
CA ASP A 20 -3.95 -7.25 16.86
C ASP A 20 -3.36 -8.39 16.01
N ASN A 21 -3.22 -9.55 16.63
CA ASN A 21 -2.74 -10.78 16.00
C ASN A 21 -3.96 -11.59 15.54
N ASN A 22 -4.31 -11.51 14.26
CA ASN A 22 -5.25 -12.47 13.68
C ASN A 22 -4.64 -13.17 12.47
N TYR A 23 -4.05 -14.35 12.73
CA TYR A 23 -3.45 -15.26 11.77
C TYR A 23 -4.41 -16.42 11.53
N ASN A 24 -4.81 -16.67 10.28
CA ASN A 24 -5.47 -17.91 9.89
C ASN A 24 -4.82 -18.50 8.61
N ASN A 25 -4.70 -19.83 8.60
CA ASN A 25 -3.83 -20.64 7.74
C ASN A 25 -4.66 -21.38 6.66
N TYR A 26 -4.22 -21.41 5.40
CA TYR A 26 -4.96 -22.03 4.28
C TYR A 26 -4.10 -23.04 3.49
N ASN A 27 -4.66 -24.23 3.24
CA ASN A 27 -4.13 -25.28 2.36
C ASN A 27 -5.20 -25.71 1.35
N HIS A 28 -4.87 -25.72 0.04
CA HIS A 28 -5.33 -26.75 -0.90
C HIS A 28 -4.60 -26.65 -2.27
N TYR A 29 -3.96 -27.74 -2.73
CA TYR A 29 -3.97 -28.27 -4.12
C TYR A 29 -3.43 -29.73 -4.14
N ASN A 30 -4.02 -30.57 -4.99
CA ASN A 30 -3.92 -32.04 -4.99
C ASN A 30 -2.57 -32.64 -5.45
N ASN A 31 -2.09 -33.61 -4.65
CA ASN A 31 -1.25 -34.79 -4.93
C ASN A 31 -0.19 -34.73 -6.05
N TYR A 32 1.03 -34.37 -5.65
CA TYR A 32 2.29 -35.02 -6.06
C TYR A 32 3.19 -35.12 -4.82
N ASN A 33 3.62 -36.33 -4.45
CA ASN A 33 4.58 -36.67 -3.39
C ASN A 33 4.65 -35.73 -2.17
N ASP A 34 3.94 -36.15 -1.13
CA ASP A 34 3.79 -35.57 0.21
C ASP A 34 4.98 -34.73 0.72
N SER A 35 4.98 -33.48 0.29
CA SER A 35 5.67 -32.39 0.96
C SER A 35 4.70 -31.21 0.89
N THR A 36 3.79 -31.15 1.85
CA THR A 36 2.85 -30.04 1.99
C THR A 36 3.63 -28.73 2.05
N ILE A 37 3.43 -27.84 1.07
CA ILE A 37 3.99 -26.49 1.11
C ILE A 37 3.05 -25.63 1.92
N THR A 38 3.49 -25.21 3.11
CA THR A 38 2.77 -24.22 3.91
C THR A 38 3.06 -22.83 3.37
N PHE A 39 2.02 -22.11 2.94
CA PHE A 39 2.13 -20.70 2.57
C PHE A 39 1.74 -19.82 3.75
N THR A 40 2.61 -18.92 4.17
CA THR A 40 2.32 -17.90 5.19
C THR A 40 2.30 -16.52 4.56
N TYR A 41 1.17 -15.83 4.63
CA TYR A 41 1.02 -14.45 4.18
C TYR A 41 1.12 -13.49 5.35
N LYS A 42 1.93 -12.43 5.21
CA LYS A 42 1.96 -11.30 6.14
C LYS A 42 1.62 -10.04 5.36
N ILE A 43 0.58 -9.33 5.77
CA ILE A 43 0.08 -8.12 5.12
C ILE A 43 0.26 -6.95 6.07
N LEU A 44 0.86 -5.87 5.59
CA LEU A 44 0.97 -4.62 6.35
C LEU A 44 -0.21 -3.73 6.02
N ASP A 45 -0.97 -3.30 7.03
CA ASP A 45 -2.08 -2.37 6.87
C ASP A 45 -1.76 -1.00 7.48
N LEU A 46 -2.18 0.05 6.79
CA LEU A 46 -2.04 1.44 7.22
C LEU A 46 -3.36 2.18 7.01
N PRO A 47 -3.70 3.15 7.88
CA PRO A 47 -4.83 4.04 7.63
C PRO A 47 -4.73 4.70 6.25
N ARG A 48 -5.85 4.71 5.53
CA ARG A 48 -5.91 5.14 4.12
C ARG A 48 -5.33 6.53 3.89
N GLU A 49 -5.64 7.47 4.77
CA GLU A 49 -5.17 8.86 4.66
C GLU A 49 -3.65 8.94 4.73
N ILE A 50 -3.04 8.24 5.69
CA ILE A 50 -1.57 8.18 5.85
C ILE A 50 -0.92 7.52 4.63
N LEU A 51 -1.53 6.44 4.12
CA LEU A 51 -1.03 5.77 2.92
C LEU A 51 -1.04 6.69 1.70
N TYR A 52 -2.13 7.44 1.50
CA TYR A 52 -2.26 8.35 0.37
C TYR A 52 -1.32 9.56 0.47
N GLU A 53 -1.14 10.10 1.68
CA GLU A 53 -0.15 11.15 1.93
C GLU A 53 1.27 10.66 1.58
N ARG A 54 1.65 9.46 2.03
CA ARG A 54 2.95 8.86 1.70
C ARG A 54 3.13 8.60 0.22
N ILE A 55 2.08 8.13 -0.48
CA ILE A 55 2.11 7.95 -1.93
C ILE A 55 2.39 9.29 -2.63
N ASN A 56 1.69 10.35 -2.24
CA ASN A 56 1.87 11.68 -2.85
C ASN A 56 3.31 12.17 -2.65
N LYS A 57 3.81 12.12 -1.41
CA LYS A 57 5.19 12.48 -1.07
C LYS A 57 6.22 11.66 -1.84
N ARG A 58 5.97 10.36 -2.03
CA ARG A 58 6.85 9.49 -2.82
C ARG A 58 6.89 9.92 -4.28
N VAL A 59 5.74 10.24 -4.88
CA VAL A 59 5.70 10.70 -6.27
C VAL A 59 6.43 12.03 -6.40
N ASP A 60 6.20 12.97 -5.49
CA ASP A 60 6.94 14.25 -5.48
C ASP A 60 8.45 14.02 -5.43
N LYS A 61 8.90 13.13 -4.54
CA LYS A 61 10.30 12.72 -4.48
C LYS A 61 10.80 12.06 -5.78
N MET A 62 10.01 11.23 -6.44
CA MET A 62 10.40 10.63 -7.73
C MET A 62 10.61 11.71 -8.80
N ILE A 63 9.83 12.78 -8.79
CA ILE A 63 10.03 13.92 -9.70
C ILE A 63 11.34 14.63 -9.38
N GLU A 64 11.60 14.91 -8.10
CA GLU A 64 12.85 15.52 -7.64
C GLU A 64 14.08 14.66 -7.97
N ASP A 65 13.94 13.34 -7.89
CA ASP A 65 14.99 12.37 -8.17
C ASP A 65 15.19 12.11 -9.69
N GLY A 66 14.45 12.81 -10.57
CA GLY A 66 14.69 12.80 -12.01
C GLY A 66 13.86 11.81 -12.84
N LEU A 67 12.70 11.36 -12.35
CA LEU A 67 11.81 10.46 -13.10
C LEU A 67 11.47 11.00 -14.50
N GLU A 68 11.21 12.31 -14.62
CA GLU A 68 10.88 12.90 -15.92
C GLU A 68 12.01 12.74 -16.95
N ASP A 69 13.25 12.97 -16.52
CA ASP A 69 14.44 12.83 -17.38
C ASP A 69 14.66 11.36 -17.78
N GLU A 70 14.42 10.44 -16.84
CA GLU A 70 14.46 9.00 -17.12
C GLU A 70 13.45 8.63 -18.21
N VAL A 71 12.17 9.02 -18.07
CA VAL A 71 11.13 8.71 -19.07
C VAL A 71 11.43 9.38 -20.41
N ARG A 72 11.96 10.61 -20.39
CA ARG A 72 12.35 11.34 -21.59
C ARG A 72 13.41 10.59 -22.40
N SER A 73 14.36 9.92 -21.74
CA SER A 73 15.36 9.08 -22.40
C SER A 73 14.79 7.82 -23.06
N LEU A 74 13.56 7.43 -22.70
CA LEU A 74 12.91 6.20 -23.13
C LEU A 74 11.79 6.40 -24.17
N ILE A 75 11.59 7.62 -24.67
CA ILE A 75 10.53 7.96 -25.64
C ILE A 75 10.55 7.05 -26.87
N SER A 76 11.74 6.73 -27.39
CA SER A 76 11.89 5.84 -28.56
C SER A 76 11.36 4.42 -28.34
N TYR A 77 11.16 4.02 -27.09
CA TYR A 77 10.70 2.69 -26.69
C TYR A 77 9.28 2.69 -26.11
N LYS A 78 8.54 3.82 -26.18
CA LYS A 78 7.28 4.02 -25.45
C LYS A 78 6.22 2.93 -25.64
N ASP A 79 6.23 2.23 -26.77
CA ASP A 79 5.25 1.19 -27.09
C ASP A 79 5.56 -0.18 -26.43
N LEU A 80 6.69 -0.32 -25.74
CA LEU A 80 7.01 -1.54 -25.01
C LEU A 80 6.07 -1.73 -23.82
N PRO A 81 5.53 -2.96 -23.59
CA PRO A 81 4.62 -3.23 -22.47
C PRO A 81 5.18 -2.86 -21.09
N ALA A 82 6.50 -2.99 -20.91
CA ALA A 82 7.18 -2.62 -19.67
C ALA A 82 7.06 -1.11 -19.34
N LEU A 83 6.93 -0.26 -20.36
CA LEU A 83 6.84 1.20 -20.22
C LEU A 83 5.38 1.70 -20.18
N GLN A 84 4.41 0.80 -20.17
CA GLN A 84 2.99 1.12 -19.96
C GLN A 84 2.60 1.12 -18.48
N THR A 85 3.59 1.22 -17.59
CA THR A 85 3.42 1.27 -16.14
C THR A 85 3.08 2.68 -15.66
N VAL A 86 2.49 2.78 -14.47
CA VAL A 86 2.17 4.08 -13.83
C VAL A 86 3.46 4.85 -13.58
N GLY A 87 3.50 6.11 -14.01
CA GLY A 87 4.69 6.96 -14.05
C GLY A 87 5.05 7.29 -15.49
N TYR A 88 5.37 6.26 -16.27
CA TYR A 88 5.89 6.40 -17.64
C TYR A 88 4.79 6.83 -18.61
N LYS A 89 3.63 6.17 -18.54
CA LYS A 89 2.52 6.43 -19.46
C LYS A 89 2.03 7.87 -19.38
N GLU A 90 1.90 8.40 -18.18
CA GLU A 90 1.44 9.77 -17.94
C GLU A 90 2.44 10.80 -18.46
N PHE A 91 3.74 10.52 -18.32
CA PHE A 91 4.78 11.37 -18.89
C PHE A 91 4.83 11.28 -20.42
N PHE A 92 4.59 10.13 -21.03
CA PHE A 92 4.44 10.04 -22.48
C PHE A 92 3.25 10.86 -22.97
N ASP A 93 2.11 10.87 -22.26
CA ASP A 93 0.98 11.73 -22.60
C ASP A 93 1.33 13.23 -22.51
N TYR A 94 2.14 13.63 -21.52
CA TYR A 94 2.70 14.98 -21.44
C TYR A 94 3.62 15.30 -22.63
N PHE A 95 4.54 14.40 -22.98
CA PHE A 95 5.47 14.61 -24.10
C PHE A 95 4.76 14.61 -25.46
N ASP A 96 3.65 13.89 -25.59
CA ASP A 96 2.77 13.93 -26.77
C ASP A 96 1.86 15.18 -26.78
N GLY A 97 1.95 16.07 -25.78
CA GLY A 97 1.18 17.32 -25.70
C GLY A 97 -0.29 17.14 -25.31
N LYS A 98 -0.69 15.99 -24.76
CA LYS A 98 -2.08 15.67 -24.40
C LYS A 98 -2.51 16.22 -23.04
N CYS A 99 -1.55 16.57 -22.18
CA CYS A 99 -1.78 17.20 -20.88
C CYS A 99 -0.58 18.03 -20.46
N THR A 100 -0.73 18.86 -19.42
CA THR A 100 0.40 19.58 -18.83
C THR A 100 1.27 18.65 -17.98
N ARG A 101 2.45 19.16 -17.61
CA ARG A 101 3.37 18.46 -16.71
C ARG A 101 2.74 18.23 -15.34
N GLU A 102 2.08 19.25 -14.81
CA GLU A 102 1.41 19.21 -13.51
C GLU A 102 0.24 18.21 -13.53
N GLU A 103 -0.52 18.18 -14.62
CA GLU A 103 -1.59 17.20 -14.82
C GLU A 103 -1.06 15.77 -14.89
N ALA A 104 0.07 15.54 -15.57
CA ALA A 104 0.72 14.24 -15.60
C ALA A 104 1.13 13.79 -14.18
N ILE A 105 1.76 14.67 -13.40
CA ILE A 105 2.16 14.37 -12.02
C ILE A 105 0.95 14.03 -11.15
N GLU A 106 -0.15 14.78 -11.24
CA GLU A 106 -1.35 14.47 -10.46
C GLU A 106 -2.00 13.16 -10.91
N LYS A 107 -1.99 12.85 -12.21
CA LYS A 107 -2.43 11.53 -12.71
C LYS A 107 -1.57 10.40 -12.15
N ILE A 108 -0.25 10.55 -12.09
CA ILE A 108 0.65 9.55 -11.48
C ILE A 108 0.27 9.30 -10.02
N LYS A 109 0.06 10.38 -9.24
CA LYS A 109 -0.40 10.29 -7.85
C LYS A 109 -1.73 9.55 -7.76
N GLN A 110 -2.71 9.95 -8.57
CA GLN A 110 -4.05 9.35 -8.59
C GLN A 110 -4.02 7.87 -8.97
N HIS A 111 -3.32 7.50 -10.05
CA HIS A 111 -3.20 6.13 -10.51
C HIS A 111 -2.46 5.25 -9.50
N THR A 112 -1.45 5.78 -8.82
CA THR A 112 -0.75 5.08 -7.73
C THR A 112 -1.69 4.82 -6.55
N ARG A 113 -2.52 5.81 -6.13
CA ARG A 113 -3.55 5.62 -5.09
C ARG A 113 -4.60 4.58 -5.51
N ASN A 114 -5.05 4.61 -6.76
CA ASN A 114 -5.99 3.63 -7.30
C ASN A 114 -5.40 2.22 -7.31
N TYR A 115 -4.12 2.08 -7.65
CA TYR A 115 -3.41 0.81 -7.57
C TYR A 115 -3.34 0.31 -6.13
N ALA A 116 -2.94 1.15 -5.16
CA ALA A 116 -2.93 0.80 -3.75
C ALA A 116 -4.31 0.38 -3.22
N LYS A 117 -5.39 1.08 -3.62
CA LYS A 117 -6.77 0.69 -3.31
C LYS A 117 -7.08 -0.72 -3.83
N ARG A 118 -6.73 -1.03 -5.08
CA ARG A 118 -6.94 -2.37 -5.67
C ARG A 118 -6.18 -3.44 -4.89
N GLN A 119 -4.93 -3.16 -4.51
CA GLN A 119 -4.13 -4.08 -3.68
C GLN A 119 -4.80 -4.36 -2.34
N ILE A 120 -5.25 -3.33 -1.62
CA ILE A 120 -5.98 -3.48 -0.36
C ILE A 120 -7.25 -4.31 -0.55
N THR A 121 -8.05 -4.03 -1.58
CA THR A 121 -9.26 -4.80 -1.87
C THR A 121 -8.95 -6.28 -2.13
N TRP A 122 -7.89 -6.56 -2.88
CA TRP A 122 -7.46 -7.93 -3.16
C TRP A 122 -7.02 -8.63 -1.88
N PHE A 123 -6.18 -7.99 -1.05
CA PHE A 123 -5.73 -8.53 0.24
C PHE A 123 -6.90 -8.80 1.19
N LYS A 124 -7.88 -7.90 1.26
CA LYS A 124 -9.10 -8.11 2.05
C LYS A 124 -9.88 -9.33 1.56
N ARG A 125 -9.96 -9.58 0.25
CA ARG A 125 -10.63 -10.78 -0.27
C ARG A 125 -9.89 -12.06 0.11
N VAL A 126 -8.56 -12.05 0.00
CA VAL A 126 -7.71 -13.18 0.38
C VAL A 126 -7.79 -13.44 1.89
N GLY A 127 -7.92 -12.40 2.72
CA GLY A 127 -8.04 -12.53 4.17
C GLY A 127 -9.46 -12.68 4.73
N ALA A 128 -10.52 -12.36 3.98
CA ALA A 128 -11.92 -12.43 4.43
C ALA A 128 -12.70 -13.64 3.91
N SER A 129 -12.15 -14.38 2.94
CA SER A 129 -12.68 -15.72 2.57
C SER A 129 -12.07 -16.81 3.47
N SER A 130 -11.69 -16.42 4.68
CA SER A 130 -10.91 -17.15 5.67
C SER A 130 -11.60 -17.19 7.02
#